data_AF-A0A7W4HPL8-F1
#
_entry.id   AF-A0A7W4HPL8-F1
#
_cell.length_a   1.000
_cell.length_b   1.000
_cell.length_c   1.000
_cell.angle_alpha   90.00
_cell.angle_beta   90.00
_cell.angle_gamma   90.00
#
_symmetry.space_group_name_H-M   'P 1'
#
loop_
_entity.id
_entity.type
_entity.pdbx_description
1 polymer ?
#
loop_
_entity_poly.entity_id
_entity_poly.type
_entity_poly.pdbx_seq_one_letter_code
_entity_poly.pdbx_strand_id
1 'polypeptide(L)'
;MRTSNNNVEIILRQQLEKGISGEVLNSFDIETYTYSKEDMEAVIPVAEKIILSQGYIPPSNKAFSEKVQMIFKRKIDFNLSSKYLYLNFNEKCDKEVKYYRNDKSVDVTPYSYYIIKNSNFLTELYAIPELIDYKNAYPKLAEFEKKSMEKYMEDGDEVKIYKWKDVSDLKERRQNNIQILVNRNKYLFNDDKASFVWLRSNDTWFLESLVKTFGYVEDKALLDFVLKRNYKDLAELEKIMINCPCGGKNRLNTEVFAVVKGWKKKELSDFSFRIQELMYTLIKKEEQGKSEIDFPELTKILSETAYHMSKTDEDSYYNFFPILNLTEKYREEIEKKNFYNNPDLKRVWDETKTGGRWRPGMEEASLKRETLETIILYPRPDFSSTPKQLEISSEDIEYLHKVSDWDFVRVPHMVGYLAPKNPKKHSFLVEEDFTLKEEKGFWDKLFG
;
A
#
# COMPACT_ATOMS: atom_id res chain seq x y z
N MET A 1 0.96 -47.01 -14.76
CA MET A 1 1.33 -46.17 -13.61
C MET A 1 2.41 -46.83 -12.74
N ARG A 2 3.64 -47.03 -13.26
CA ARG A 2 4.81 -47.52 -12.50
C ARG A 2 5.98 -46.51 -12.48
N THR A 3 5.76 -45.31 -13.02
CA THR A 3 6.80 -44.32 -13.34
C THR A 3 7.03 -43.25 -12.27
N SER A 4 6.09 -43.01 -11.33
CA SER A 4 6.22 -41.89 -10.37
C SER A 4 7.27 -42.13 -9.28
N ASN A 5 7.33 -43.32 -8.67
CA ASN A 5 8.29 -43.59 -7.59
C ASN A 5 9.76 -43.60 -8.06
N ASN A 6 10.00 -44.04 -9.30
CA ASN A 6 11.35 -44.09 -9.86
C ASN A 6 11.92 -42.67 -10.07
N ASN A 7 11.09 -41.72 -10.49
CA ASN A 7 11.53 -40.33 -10.68
C ASN A 7 11.91 -39.66 -9.34
N VAL A 8 11.11 -39.87 -8.29
CA VAL A 8 11.41 -39.35 -6.94
C VAL A 8 12.75 -39.89 -6.43
N GLU A 9 13.02 -41.19 -6.62
CA GLU A 9 14.29 -41.80 -6.18
C GLU A 9 15.51 -41.24 -6.94
N ILE A 10 15.38 -41.03 -8.26
CA ILE A 10 16.44 -40.43 -9.10
C ILE A 10 16.75 -39.00 -8.64
N ILE A 11 15.72 -38.15 -8.53
CA ILE A 11 15.89 -36.76 -8.11
C ILE A 11 16.43 -36.69 -6.68
N LEU A 12 15.89 -37.50 -5.76
CA LEU A 12 16.39 -37.55 -4.39
C LEU A 12 17.87 -37.92 -4.35
N ARG A 13 18.31 -38.91 -5.14
CA ARG A 13 19.72 -39.27 -5.21
C ARG A 13 20.60 -38.08 -5.63
N GLN A 14 20.18 -37.32 -6.63
CA GLN A 14 20.91 -36.14 -7.11
C GLN A 14 20.98 -35.05 -6.03
N GLN A 15 19.86 -34.77 -5.35
CA GLN A 15 19.79 -33.81 -4.25
C GLN A 15 20.68 -34.24 -3.06
N LEU A 16 20.72 -35.53 -2.71
CA LEU A 16 21.59 -36.04 -1.64
C LEU A 16 23.08 -36.02 -2.01
N GLU A 17 23.40 -36.24 -3.29
CA GLU A 17 24.78 -36.15 -3.79
C GLU A 17 25.30 -34.72 -3.64
N LYS A 18 24.49 -33.72 -4.01
CA LYS A 18 24.85 -32.30 -3.93
C LYS A 18 24.67 -31.66 -2.56
N GLY A 19 23.94 -32.30 -1.65
CA GLY A 19 23.71 -31.77 -0.30
C GLY A 19 22.66 -30.66 -0.27
N ILE A 20 22.54 -29.99 0.89
CA ILE A 20 21.61 -28.87 1.07
C ILE A 20 22.22 -27.54 0.60
N SER A 21 23.54 -27.40 0.75
CA SER A 21 24.33 -26.24 0.34
C SER A 21 25.81 -26.62 0.31
N GLY A 22 26.65 -25.69 -0.11
CA GLY A 22 28.09 -25.77 0.00
C GLY A 22 28.70 -24.51 0.57
N GLU A 23 29.99 -24.56 0.87
CA GLU A 23 30.80 -23.45 1.36
C GLU A 23 32.10 -23.39 0.57
N VAL A 24 32.43 -22.20 0.05
CA VAL A 24 33.67 -21.91 -0.66
C VAL A 24 34.48 -20.86 0.12
N LEU A 25 35.81 -20.95 0.04
CA LEU A 25 36.76 -20.08 0.76
C LEU A 25 36.52 -19.99 2.29
N ASN A 26 35.91 -21.02 2.89
CA ASN A 26 35.50 -21.07 4.30
C ASN A 26 34.64 -19.87 4.77
N SER A 27 33.93 -19.19 3.85
CA SER A 27 33.17 -17.98 4.21
C SER A 27 31.95 -17.70 3.35
N PHE A 28 31.81 -18.32 2.17
CA PHE A 28 30.70 -18.03 1.26
C PHE A 28 29.84 -19.27 1.07
N ASP A 29 28.60 -19.19 1.55
CA ASP A 29 27.59 -20.20 1.28
C ASP A 29 27.19 -20.14 -0.20
N ILE A 30 27.09 -21.30 -0.83
CA ILE A 30 26.68 -21.46 -2.22
C ILE A 30 25.62 -22.54 -2.37
N GLU A 31 24.76 -22.40 -3.37
CA GLU A 31 23.84 -23.45 -3.77
C GLU A 31 24.56 -24.46 -4.67
N THR A 32 24.64 -25.72 -4.22
CA THR A 32 25.35 -26.81 -4.92
C THR A 32 24.44 -27.60 -5.87
N TYR A 33 23.14 -27.29 -5.86
CA TYR A 33 22.11 -28.00 -6.61
C TYR A 33 21.22 -27.03 -7.38
N THR A 34 21.19 -27.15 -8.70
CA THR A 34 20.29 -26.35 -9.54
C THR A 34 18.99 -27.11 -9.77
N TYR A 35 17.89 -26.56 -9.27
CA TYR A 35 16.57 -27.17 -9.45
C TYR A 35 16.03 -26.97 -10.86
N SER A 36 15.29 -27.97 -11.33
CA SER A 36 14.72 -27.99 -12.67
C SER A 36 13.23 -28.37 -12.68
N LYS A 37 12.70 -28.51 -13.90
CA LYS A 37 11.37 -29.07 -14.15
C LYS A 37 11.21 -30.46 -13.54
N GLU A 38 12.23 -31.30 -13.67
CA GLU A 38 12.19 -32.69 -13.20
C GLU A 38 12.05 -32.76 -11.68
N ASP A 39 12.68 -31.84 -10.94
CA ASP A 39 12.47 -31.67 -9.50
C ASP A 39 11.01 -31.33 -9.17
N MET A 40 10.45 -30.33 -9.85
CA MET A 40 9.07 -29.92 -9.64
C MET A 40 8.10 -31.09 -9.90
N GLU A 41 8.36 -31.85 -10.97
CA GLU A 41 7.57 -33.03 -11.31
C GLU A 41 7.73 -34.20 -10.33
N ALA A 42 8.87 -34.31 -9.63
CA ALA A 42 9.07 -35.25 -8.53
C ALA A 42 8.39 -34.80 -7.23
N VAL A 43 8.31 -33.50 -6.97
CA VAL A 43 7.66 -32.93 -5.78
C VAL A 43 6.14 -33.08 -5.82
N ILE A 44 5.51 -32.88 -6.98
CA ILE A 44 4.05 -32.92 -7.14
C ILE A 44 3.39 -34.16 -6.50
N PRO A 45 3.76 -35.41 -6.86
CA PRO A 45 3.11 -36.60 -6.28
C PRO A 45 3.38 -36.76 -4.78
N VAL A 46 4.51 -36.24 -4.27
CA VAL A 46 4.85 -36.25 -2.85
C VAL A 46 3.94 -35.28 -2.09
N ALA A 47 3.86 -34.04 -2.56
CA ALA A 47 3.02 -32.99 -1.99
C ALA A 47 1.53 -33.38 -2.02
N GLU A 48 1.04 -33.91 -3.15
CA GLU A 48 -0.33 -34.40 -3.31
C GLU A 48 -0.67 -35.47 -2.26
N LYS A 49 0.18 -36.50 -2.11
CA LYS A 49 -0.03 -37.56 -1.12
C LYS A 49 -0.11 -36.99 0.30
N ILE A 50 0.75 -36.03 0.63
CA ILE A 50 0.79 -35.39 1.95
C ILE A 50 -0.53 -34.66 2.22
N ILE A 51 -0.96 -33.76 1.33
CA ILE A 51 -2.16 -32.96 1.56
C ILE A 51 -3.42 -33.82 1.64
N LEU A 52 -3.55 -34.83 0.77
CA LEU A 52 -4.68 -35.77 0.78
C LEU A 52 -4.74 -36.54 2.10
N SER A 53 -3.58 -37.00 2.61
CA SER A 53 -3.50 -37.73 3.88
C SER A 53 -3.89 -36.88 5.09
N GLN A 54 -3.83 -35.55 4.97
CA GLN A 54 -4.17 -34.61 6.03
C GLN A 54 -5.54 -33.95 5.84
N GLY A 55 -6.40 -34.53 5.01
CA GLY A 55 -7.79 -34.11 4.86
C GLY A 55 -8.00 -32.92 3.93
N TYR A 56 -7.05 -32.64 3.04
CA TYR A 56 -7.34 -31.83 1.85
C TYR A 56 -8.27 -32.58 0.90
N ILE A 57 -9.25 -31.89 0.34
CA ILE A 57 -10.22 -32.44 -0.60
C ILE A 57 -10.11 -31.62 -1.88
N PRO A 58 -9.50 -32.15 -2.95
CA PRO A 58 -9.34 -31.43 -4.19
C PRO A 58 -10.71 -30.98 -4.74
N PRO A 59 -10.90 -29.69 -5.05
CA PRO A 59 -12.11 -29.21 -5.70
C PRO A 59 -12.22 -29.76 -7.12
N SER A 60 -13.42 -29.67 -7.72
CA SER A 60 -13.58 -29.93 -9.15
C SER A 60 -12.77 -28.94 -9.99
N ASN A 61 -12.36 -29.31 -11.21
CA ASN A 61 -11.58 -28.44 -12.09
C ASN A 61 -12.24 -27.06 -12.32
N LYS A 62 -13.57 -27.04 -12.39
CA LYS A 62 -14.35 -25.80 -12.51
C LYS A 62 -14.18 -24.93 -11.27
N ALA A 63 -14.48 -25.47 -10.08
CA ALA A 63 -14.37 -24.74 -8.82
C ALA A 63 -12.93 -24.31 -8.53
N PHE A 64 -11.94 -25.15 -8.85
CA PHE A 64 -10.52 -24.83 -8.74
C PHE A 64 -10.13 -23.64 -9.62
N SER A 65 -10.52 -23.67 -10.90
CA SER A 65 -10.23 -22.60 -11.86
C SER A 65 -10.90 -21.28 -11.46
N GLU A 66 -12.14 -21.33 -10.98
CA GLU A 66 -12.85 -20.16 -10.46
C GLU A 66 -12.14 -19.58 -9.23
N LYS A 67 -11.71 -20.41 -8.27
CA LYS A 67 -10.94 -19.96 -7.10
C LYS A 67 -9.58 -19.37 -7.51
N VAL A 68 -8.83 -20.00 -8.41
CA VAL A 68 -7.53 -19.49 -8.88
C VAL A 68 -7.68 -18.17 -9.63
N GLN A 69 -8.71 -18.04 -10.47
CA GLN A 69 -9.01 -16.77 -11.14
C GLN A 69 -9.44 -15.69 -10.15
N MET A 70 -10.20 -16.03 -9.11
CA MET A 70 -10.61 -15.08 -8.08
C MET A 70 -9.42 -14.62 -7.23
N ILE A 71 -8.58 -15.54 -6.75
CA ILE A 71 -7.49 -15.25 -5.82
C ILE A 71 -6.29 -14.64 -6.54
N PHE A 72 -5.80 -15.32 -7.59
CA PHE A 72 -4.54 -14.96 -8.25
C PHE A 72 -4.73 -14.16 -9.54
N LYS A 73 -5.99 -13.94 -9.97
CA LYS A 73 -6.34 -13.28 -11.25
C LYS A 73 -5.73 -13.98 -12.47
N ARG A 74 -5.53 -15.31 -12.38
CA ARG A 74 -4.96 -16.18 -13.42
C ARG A 74 -6.00 -17.16 -13.95
N LYS A 75 -6.10 -17.27 -15.27
CA LYS A 75 -6.94 -18.27 -15.94
C LYS A 75 -6.18 -19.58 -16.09
N ILE A 76 -6.82 -20.69 -15.72
CA ILE A 76 -6.30 -22.03 -15.97
C ILE A 76 -6.84 -22.51 -17.32
N ASP A 77 -5.93 -22.96 -18.18
CA ASP A 77 -6.26 -23.75 -19.36
C ASP A 77 -5.85 -25.21 -19.13
N PHE A 78 -6.86 -26.08 -19.00
CA PHE A 78 -6.68 -27.52 -18.80
C PHE A 78 -6.32 -28.26 -20.10
N ASN A 79 -6.47 -27.63 -21.27
CA ASN A 79 -6.10 -28.23 -22.55
C ASN A 79 -4.60 -28.13 -22.84
N LEU A 80 -3.89 -27.21 -22.17
CA LEU A 80 -2.44 -27.07 -22.30
C LEU A 80 -1.71 -28.23 -21.61
N SER A 81 -0.69 -28.77 -22.31
CA SER A 81 0.13 -29.90 -21.84
C SER A 81 0.98 -29.60 -20.60
N SER A 82 1.15 -28.32 -20.22
CA SER A 82 1.84 -27.98 -18.98
C SER A 82 1.12 -28.59 -17.78
N LYS A 83 1.87 -29.11 -16.79
CA LYS A 83 1.27 -29.73 -15.59
C LYS A 83 0.83 -28.72 -14.55
N TYR A 84 1.40 -27.51 -14.61
CA TYR A 84 1.21 -26.47 -13.62
C TYR A 84 1.28 -25.07 -14.24
N LEU A 85 0.77 -24.09 -13.50
CA LEU A 85 0.87 -22.66 -13.79
C LEU A 85 1.75 -22.02 -12.73
N TYR A 86 2.75 -21.26 -13.16
CA TYR A 86 3.67 -20.54 -12.28
C TYR A 86 3.11 -19.20 -11.81
N LEU A 87 3.32 -18.90 -10.53
CA LEU A 87 2.97 -17.69 -9.82
C LEU A 87 4.24 -17.11 -9.18
N ASN A 88 4.62 -15.92 -9.62
CA ASN A 88 5.66 -15.11 -8.99
C ASN A 88 4.99 -14.15 -7.99
N PHE A 89 5.34 -14.24 -6.72
CA PHE A 89 4.72 -13.42 -5.67
C PHE A 89 5.36 -12.02 -5.51
N ASN A 90 6.51 -11.80 -6.14
CA ASN A 90 7.18 -10.49 -6.22
C ASN A 90 6.69 -9.72 -7.46
N GLU A 91 6.59 -10.40 -8.60
CA GLU A 91 6.15 -9.85 -9.88
C GLU A 91 4.99 -10.69 -10.44
N LYS A 92 3.77 -10.48 -9.93
CA LYS A 92 2.57 -11.29 -10.26
C LYS A 92 2.24 -11.46 -11.76
N CYS A 93 2.81 -10.59 -12.59
CA CYS A 93 2.62 -10.58 -14.04
C CYS A 93 3.70 -11.33 -14.80
N ASP A 94 4.82 -11.66 -14.15
CA ASP A 94 5.79 -12.60 -14.65
C ASP A 94 5.16 -14.01 -14.69
N LYS A 95 5.23 -14.61 -15.88
CA LYS A 95 4.68 -15.94 -16.17
C LYS A 95 5.77 -16.92 -16.56
N GLU A 96 7.02 -16.47 -16.66
CA GLU A 96 8.15 -17.32 -16.98
C GLU A 96 8.35 -18.32 -15.85
N VAL A 97 8.33 -19.60 -16.19
CA VAL A 97 8.49 -20.65 -15.18
C VAL A 97 9.94 -20.65 -14.72
N LYS A 98 10.13 -20.31 -13.45
CA LYS A 98 11.40 -20.39 -12.75
C LYS A 98 11.33 -21.54 -11.75
N TYR A 99 12.46 -22.14 -11.40
CA TYR A 99 12.55 -23.29 -10.49
C TYR A 99 13.37 -22.90 -9.27
N TYR A 100 12.86 -21.95 -8.49
CA TYR A 100 13.46 -21.52 -7.24
C TYR A 100 12.72 -22.10 -6.05
N ARG A 101 13.47 -22.48 -5.01
CA ARG A 101 12.89 -22.83 -3.72
C ARG A 101 12.59 -21.58 -2.91
N ASN A 102 11.53 -21.65 -2.10
CA ASN A 102 11.20 -20.61 -1.14
C ASN A 102 11.86 -20.90 0.22
N ASP A 103 13.18 -21.06 0.23
CA ASP A 103 13.92 -21.53 1.42
C ASP A 103 14.19 -20.46 2.49
N LYS A 104 13.58 -19.28 2.33
CA LYS A 104 13.65 -18.12 3.24
C LYS A 104 15.08 -17.57 3.42
N SER A 105 16.01 -17.86 2.52
CA SER A 105 17.30 -17.16 2.48
C SER A 105 17.11 -15.68 2.09
N VAL A 106 18.09 -14.84 2.44
CA VAL A 106 18.03 -13.38 2.19
C VAL A 106 18.03 -13.07 0.68
N ASP A 107 18.54 -14.00 -0.13
CA ASP A 107 18.69 -13.87 -1.58
C ASP A 107 17.53 -14.46 -2.40
N VAL A 108 16.47 -14.99 -1.75
CA VAL A 108 15.32 -15.58 -2.47
C VAL A 108 14.60 -14.52 -3.29
N THR A 109 14.86 -14.51 -4.60
CA THR A 109 14.12 -13.70 -5.56
C THR A 109 13.95 -14.44 -6.88
N PRO A 110 12.72 -14.69 -7.37
CA PRO A 110 11.40 -14.45 -6.75
C PRO A 110 10.83 -15.63 -5.93
N TYR A 111 9.92 -15.31 -5.00
CA TYR A 111 9.06 -16.30 -4.35
C TYR A 111 8.16 -16.99 -5.38
N SER A 112 8.34 -18.30 -5.48
CA SER A 112 7.89 -19.15 -6.58
C SER A 112 6.83 -20.13 -6.12
N TYR A 113 5.65 -20.05 -6.74
CA TYR A 113 4.53 -20.94 -6.44
C TYR A 113 3.94 -21.54 -7.71
N TYR A 114 3.31 -22.70 -7.57
CA TYR A 114 2.81 -23.50 -8.69
C TYR A 114 1.40 -23.98 -8.40
N ILE A 115 0.49 -23.64 -9.30
CA ILE A 115 -0.88 -24.16 -9.36
C ILE A 115 -0.84 -25.46 -10.15
N ILE A 116 -1.02 -26.59 -9.47
CA ILE A 116 -0.98 -27.93 -10.07
C ILE A 116 -2.34 -28.24 -10.69
N LYS A 117 -2.37 -28.35 -12.02
CA LYS A 117 -3.63 -28.45 -12.79
C LYS A 117 -4.28 -29.82 -12.72
N ASN A 118 -3.49 -30.89 -12.63
CA ASN A 118 -4.02 -32.26 -12.70
C ASN A 118 -4.60 -32.75 -11.37
N SER A 119 -4.17 -32.13 -10.26
CA SER A 119 -4.51 -32.55 -8.89
C SER A 119 -5.14 -31.40 -8.10
N ASN A 120 -5.37 -30.25 -8.74
CA ASN A 120 -6.06 -29.08 -8.22
C ASN A 120 -5.55 -28.57 -6.87
N PHE A 121 -4.24 -28.33 -6.73
CA PHE A 121 -3.67 -27.76 -5.49
C PHE A 121 -2.55 -26.76 -5.77
N LEU A 122 -2.17 -25.98 -4.76
CA LEU A 122 -1.04 -25.04 -4.76
C LEU A 122 0.17 -25.68 -4.05
N THR A 123 1.37 -25.54 -4.61
CA THR A 123 2.61 -25.88 -3.91
C THR A 123 3.72 -24.90 -4.26
N GLU A 124 4.80 -24.93 -3.51
CA GLU A 124 6.10 -24.40 -3.91
C GLU A 124 7.05 -25.55 -4.28
N LEU A 125 8.24 -25.21 -4.74
CA LEU A 125 9.28 -26.18 -5.03
C LEU A 125 10.03 -26.51 -3.74
N TYR A 126 10.00 -27.78 -3.34
CA TYR A 126 10.71 -28.31 -2.19
C TYR A 126 11.84 -29.23 -2.65
N ALA A 127 12.93 -29.29 -1.90
CA ALA A 127 13.78 -30.47 -1.95
C ALA A 127 13.01 -31.66 -1.35
N ILE A 128 13.21 -32.86 -1.90
CA ILE A 128 12.50 -34.06 -1.45
C ILE A 128 12.72 -34.31 0.06
N PRO A 129 13.93 -34.17 0.63
CA PRO A 129 14.15 -34.32 2.09
C PRO A 129 13.33 -33.39 2.98
N GLU A 130 12.86 -32.25 2.44
CA GLU A 130 12.03 -31.26 3.14
C GLU A 130 10.57 -31.67 3.25
N LEU A 131 10.13 -32.70 2.52
CA LEU A 131 8.77 -33.23 2.59
C LEU A 131 8.70 -34.67 3.09
N ILE A 132 9.77 -35.46 2.90
CA ILE A 132 9.77 -36.87 3.27
C ILE A 132 10.91 -37.23 4.19
N ASP A 133 10.63 -38.21 5.06
CA ASP A 133 11.66 -38.86 5.85
C ASP A 133 12.46 -39.86 5.02
N TYR A 134 13.31 -39.34 4.15
CA TYR A 134 14.04 -40.15 3.18
C TYR A 134 14.94 -41.20 3.84
N LYS A 135 15.44 -40.95 5.06
CA LYS A 135 16.22 -41.92 5.83
C LYS A 135 15.44 -43.22 6.07
N ASN A 136 14.14 -43.10 6.32
CA ASN A 136 13.24 -44.23 6.54
C ASN A 136 12.58 -44.73 5.24
N ALA A 137 12.18 -43.82 4.34
CA ALA A 137 11.50 -44.15 3.11
C ALA A 137 12.42 -44.74 2.03
N TYR A 138 13.70 -44.34 2.02
CA TYR A 138 14.73 -44.75 1.05
C TYR A 138 16.05 -45.12 1.75
N PRO A 139 16.12 -46.19 2.56
CA PRO A 139 17.32 -46.52 3.34
C PRO A 139 18.58 -46.72 2.49
N LYS A 140 18.44 -47.24 1.26
CA LYS A 140 19.56 -47.38 0.32
C LYS A 140 20.17 -46.04 -0.08
N LEU A 141 19.33 -45.00 -0.26
CA LEU A 141 19.79 -43.66 -0.57
C LEU A 141 20.39 -42.95 0.65
N ALA A 142 19.88 -43.25 1.84
CA ALA A 142 20.49 -42.78 3.09
C ALA A 142 21.90 -43.37 3.29
N GLU A 143 22.09 -44.65 2.99
CA GLU A 143 23.42 -45.28 2.99
C GLU A 143 24.33 -44.75 1.87
N PHE A 144 23.77 -44.41 0.71
CA PHE A 144 24.51 -43.73 -0.36
C PHE A 144 25.04 -42.37 0.10
N GLU A 145 24.20 -41.54 0.74
CA GLU A 145 24.61 -40.21 1.21
C GLU A 145 25.74 -40.28 2.23
N LYS A 146 25.72 -41.27 3.15
CA LYS A 146 26.81 -41.51 4.12
C LYS A 146 28.17 -41.75 3.47
N LYS A 147 28.19 -42.26 2.22
CA LYS A 147 29.41 -42.57 1.45
C LYS A 147 29.68 -41.52 0.37
N SER A 148 28.82 -40.52 0.23
CA SER A 148 28.96 -39.49 -0.80
C SER A 148 30.07 -38.50 -0.43
N MET A 149 30.68 -37.89 -1.44
CA MET A 149 31.76 -36.93 -1.24
C MET A 149 31.25 -35.73 -0.43
N GLU A 150 32.02 -35.28 0.56
CA GLU A 150 31.73 -34.11 1.38
C GLU A 150 32.49 -32.86 0.91
N LYS A 151 33.35 -33.00 -0.10
CA LYS A 151 34.15 -31.92 -0.67
C LYS A 151 34.44 -32.17 -2.15
N TYR A 152 34.59 -31.11 -2.94
CA TYR A 152 35.09 -31.16 -4.32
C TYR A 152 35.85 -29.87 -4.67
N MET A 153 36.54 -29.85 -5.81
CA MET A 153 37.23 -28.66 -6.31
C MET A 153 36.40 -28.00 -7.43
N GLU A 154 36.21 -26.69 -7.35
CA GLU A 154 35.53 -25.87 -8.36
C GLU A 154 36.38 -24.63 -8.64
N ASP A 155 36.78 -24.41 -9.90
CA ASP A 155 37.64 -23.29 -10.32
C ASP A 155 38.94 -23.07 -9.50
N GLY A 156 39.47 -24.14 -8.91
CA GLY A 156 40.68 -24.12 -8.10
C GLY A 156 40.45 -23.94 -6.59
N ASP A 157 39.22 -23.68 -6.19
CA ASP A 157 38.81 -23.55 -4.79
C ASP A 157 38.17 -24.85 -4.25
N GLU A 158 38.40 -25.14 -2.97
CA GLU A 158 37.73 -26.26 -2.28
C GLU A 158 36.30 -25.85 -1.90
N VAL A 159 35.33 -26.61 -2.37
CA VAL A 159 33.93 -26.51 -1.96
C VAL A 159 33.61 -27.62 -0.97
N LYS A 160 33.24 -27.25 0.25
CA LYS A 160 32.72 -28.16 1.27
C LYS A 160 31.22 -28.31 1.09
N ILE A 161 30.71 -29.54 1.07
CA ILE A 161 29.28 -29.83 0.90
C ILE A 161 28.65 -30.08 2.27
N TYR A 162 27.59 -29.34 2.59
CA TYR A 162 26.72 -29.60 3.72
C TYR A 162 25.66 -30.64 3.34
N LYS A 163 25.62 -31.78 4.04
CA LYS A 163 24.74 -32.89 3.70
C LYS A 163 23.40 -32.82 4.42
N TRP A 164 22.35 -33.33 3.78
CA TRP A 164 21.01 -33.45 4.37
C TRP A 164 21.01 -34.34 5.62
N LYS A 165 21.87 -35.38 5.65
CA LYS A 165 22.01 -36.26 6.81
C LYS A 165 22.39 -35.53 8.10
N ASP A 166 23.13 -34.43 7.99
CA ASP A 166 23.75 -33.70 9.09
C ASP A 166 22.92 -32.47 9.53
N VAL A 167 21.83 -32.17 8.83
CA VAL A 167 20.89 -31.10 9.21
C VAL A 167 20.09 -31.55 10.44
N SER A 168 20.43 -30.98 11.60
CA SER A 168 19.89 -31.39 12.90
C SER A 168 18.39 -31.11 13.07
N ASP A 169 17.89 -30.01 12.50
CA ASP A 169 16.51 -29.56 12.57
C ASP A 169 15.65 -30.00 11.36
N LEU A 170 16.16 -30.87 10.48
CA LEU A 170 15.46 -31.28 9.25
C LEU A 170 14.07 -31.88 9.53
N LYS A 171 13.92 -32.60 10.63
CA LYS A 171 12.62 -33.18 11.04
C LYS A 171 11.60 -32.08 11.35
N GLU A 172 12.00 -31.03 12.06
CA GLU A 172 11.14 -29.91 12.42
C GLU A 172 10.82 -29.06 11.18
N ARG A 173 11.83 -28.75 10.35
CA ARG A 173 11.64 -28.07 9.06
C ARG A 173 10.63 -28.80 8.18
N ARG A 174 10.75 -30.12 8.08
CA ARG A 174 9.81 -30.96 7.32
C ARG A 174 8.39 -30.87 7.87
N GLN A 175 8.23 -30.98 9.19
CA GLN A 175 6.92 -30.84 9.82
C GLN A 175 6.31 -29.47 9.53
N ASN A 176 7.09 -28.40 9.64
CA ASN A 176 6.63 -27.04 9.35
C ASN A 176 6.24 -26.88 7.87
N ASN A 177 7.07 -27.33 6.93
CA ASN A 177 6.77 -27.27 5.49
C ASN A 177 5.48 -28.02 5.14
N ILE A 178 5.30 -29.20 5.73
CA ILE A 178 4.06 -29.99 5.59
C ILE A 178 2.85 -29.20 6.13
N GLN A 179 2.95 -28.60 7.31
CA GLN A 179 1.86 -27.81 7.88
C GLN A 179 1.53 -26.58 7.02
N ILE A 180 2.54 -25.87 6.52
CA ILE A 180 2.36 -24.74 5.62
C ILE A 180 1.64 -25.18 4.34
N LEU A 181 2.14 -26.23 3.67
CA LEU A 181 1.56 -26.78 2.46
C LEU A 181 0.09 -27.17 2.65
N VAL A 182 -0.23 -27.87 3.74
CA VAL A 182 -1.59 -28.34 4.05
C VAL A 182 -2.52 -27.16 4.37
N ASN A 183 -2.10 -26.25 5.25
CA ASN A 183 -2.96 -25.16 5.69
C ASN A 183 -3.21 -24.15 4.56
N ARG A 184 -2.21 -23.84 3.71
CA ARG A 184 -2.41 -23.03 2.51
C ARG A 184 -3.52 -23.62 1.62
N ASN A 185 -3.41 -24.91 1.29
CA ASN A 185 -4.38 -25.54 0.38
C ASN A 185 -5.79 -25.62 0.97
N LYS A 186 -5.93 -26.02 2.24
CA LYS A 186 -7.23 -26.08 2.91
C LYS A 186 -7.89 -24.71 3.02
N TYR A 187 -7.12 -23.68 3.35
CA TYR A 187 -7.63 -22.31 3.41
C TYR A 187 -8.15 -21.84 2.04
N LEU A 188 -7.35 -22.00 0.97
CA LEU A 188 -7.69 -21.47 -0.34
C LEU A 188 -8.86 -22.21 -1.02
N PHE A 189 -8.94 -23.54 -0.85
CA PHE A 189 -9.78 -24.39 -1.69
C PHE A 189 -10.84 -25.21 -0.93
N ASN A 190 -10.76 -25.29 0.40
CA ASN A 190 -11.72 -26.01 1.23
C ASN A 190 -12.50 -25.09 2.20
N ASP A 191 -12.27 -23.77 2.12
CA ASP A 191 -12.86 -22.76 3.01
C ASP A 191 -12.61 -23.08 4.51
N ASP A 192 -11.47 -23.67 4.82
CA ASP A 192 -11.11 -24.12 6.17
C ASP A 192 -10.68 -22.93 7.06
N LYS A 193 -11.54 -22.60 8.05
CA LYS A 193 -11.31 -21.49 8.98
C LYS A 193 -10.19 -21.76 9.98
N ALA A 194 -9.94 -23.03 10.35
CA ALA A 194 -8.87 -23.36 11.29
C ALA A 194 -7.49 -23.13 10.64
N SER A 195 -7.36 -23.48 9.36
CA SER A 195 -6.18 -23.17 8.56
C SER A 195 -5.95 -21.68 8.42
N PHE A 196 -6.99 -20.87 8.22
CA PHE A 196 -6.83 -19.40 8.28
C PHE A 196 -6.27 -18.94 9.64
N VAL A 197 -6.85 -19.42 10.75
CA VAL A 197 -6.39 -19.07 12.11
C VAL A 197 -4.92 -19.43 12.31
N TRP A 198 -4.50 -20.62 11.84
CA TRP A 198 -3.13 -21.10 11.94
C TRP A 198 -2.17 -20.26 11.09
N LEU A 199 -2.52 -19.98 9.82
CA LEU A 199 -1.70 -19.21 8.89
C LEU A 199 -1.42 -17.78 9.38
N ARG A 200 -2.36 -17.14 10.10
CA ARG A 200 -2.14 -15.79 10.66
C ARG A 200 -0.90 -15.68 11.53
N SER A 201 -0.51 -16.77 12.20
CA SER A 201 0.64 -16.79 13.13
C SER A 201 1.89 -17.46 12.54
N ASN A 202 1.73 -18.30 11.51
CA ASN A 202 2.82 -19.14 10.99
C ASN A 202 3.24 -18.80 9.56
N ASP A 203 2.40 -18.08 8.82
CA ASP A 203 2.64 -17.74 7.41
C ASP A 203 1.91 -16.44 7.03
N THR A 204 2.12 -15.40 7.84
CA THR A 204 1.50 -14.09 7.68
C THR A 204 1.81 -13.48 6.32
N TRP A 205 3.05 -13.60 5.86
CA TRP A 205 3.48 -13.02 4.58
C TRP A 205 2.64 -13.55 3.43
N PHE A 206 2.39 -14.87 3.38
CA PHE A 206 1.54 -15.47 2.35
C PHE A 206 0.14 -14.85 2.33
N LEU A 207 -0.51 -14.73 3.50
CA LEU A 207 -1.84 -14.12 3.62
C LEU A 207 -1.84 -12.65 3.17
N GLU A 208 -0.84 -11.88 3.59
CA GLU A 208 -0.69 -10.49 3.17
C GLU A 208 -0.48 -10.36 1.66
N SER A 209 0.32 -11.24 1.04
CA SER A 209 0.56 -11.25 -0.41
C SER A 209 -0.71 -11.53 -1.21
N LEU A 210 -1.64 -12.37 -0.71
CA LEU A 210 -2.92 -12.58 -1.40
C LEU A 210 -3.68 -11.26 -1.61
N VAL A 211 -3.65 -10.37 -0.62
CA VAL A 211 -4.30 -9.06 -0.69
C VAL A 211 -3.41 -8.04 -1.42
N LYS A 212 -2.19 -7.82 -0.93
CA LYS A 212 -1.29 -6.74 -1.39
C LYS A 212 -0.76 -6.97 -2.80
N THR A 213 -0.46 -8.23 -3.14
CA THR A 213 0.07 -8.57 -4.47
C THR A 213 -1.09 -8.86 -5.41
N PHE A 214 -1.99 -9.78 -5.07
CA PHE A 214 -3.00 -10.26 -6.03
C PHE A 214 -4.35 -9.52 -5.96
N GLY A 215 -4.58 -8.71 -4.93
CA GLY A 215 -5.85 -8.02 -4.70
C GLY A 215 -7.02 -8.97 -4.47
N TYR A 216 -6.79 -10.05 -3.73
CA TYR A 216 -7.85 -10.92 -3.22
C TYR A 216 -8.53 -10.25 -2.02
N VAL A 217 -9.67 -9.62 -2.27
CA VAL A 217 -10.41 -8.79 -1.30
C VAL A 217 -11.80 -9.36 -0.98
N GLU A 218 -12.16 -10.45 -1.65
CA GLU A 218 -13.46 -11.11 -1.52
C GLU A 218 -13.63 -11.79 -0.14
N ASP A 219 -12.52 -12.21 0.51
CA ASP A 219 -12.53 -12.67 1.90
C ASP A 219 -12.40 -11.48 2.88
N LYS A 220 -13.52 -11.11 3.50
CA LYS A 220 -13.59 -10.00 4.46
C LYS A 220 -12.74 -10.23 5.71
N ALA A 221 -12.60 -11.47 6.18
CA ALA A 221 -11.82 -11.77 7.38
C ALA A 221 -10.31 -11.67 7.09
N LEU A 222 -9.89 -12.12 5.91
CA LEU A 222 -8.54 -11.88 5.41
C LEU A 222 -8.27 -10.38 5.27
N LEU A 223 -9.17 -9.66 4.60
CA LEU A 223 -9.01 -8.23 4.33
C LEU A 223 -8.91 -7.42 5.65
N ASP A 224 -9.78 -7.70 6.62
CA ASP A 224 -9.72 -7.10 7.97
C ASP A 224 -8.38 -7.36 8.66
N PHE A 225 -7.91 -8.62 8.62
CA PHE A 225 -6.63 -9.01 9.21
C PHE A 225 -5.45 -8.26 8.57
N VAL A 226 -5.38 -8.22 7.23
CA VAL A 226 -4.30 -7.56 6.51
C VAL A 226 -4.35 -6.05 6.71
N LEU A 227 -5.53 -5.43 6.67
CA LEU A 227 -5.71 -4.00 6.94
C LEU A 227 -5.20 -3.62 8.33
N LYS A 228 -5.67 -4.30 9.40
CA LYS A 228 -5.29 -3.97 10.78
C LYS A 228 -3.79 -4.03 11.05
N ARG A 229 -3.08 -4.90 10.34
CA ARG A 229 -1.62 -5.03 10.46
C ARG A 229 -0.86 -3.93 9.72
N ASN A 230 -1.44 -3.38 8.66
CA ASN A 230 -0.68 -2.64 7.65
C ASN A 230 -1.15 -1.20 7.41
N TYR A 231 -2.37 -0.82 7.84
CA TYR A 231 -2.95 0.49 7.49
C TYR A 231 -2.17 1.71 8.02
N LYS A 232 -1.27 1.51 8.97
CA LYS A 232 -0.43 2.57 9.55
C LYS A 232 0.77 2.92 8.68
N ASP A 233 1.19 2.01 7.80
CA ASP A 233 2.23 2.24 6.81
C ASP A 233 1.57 2.64 5.49
N LEU A 234 1.87 3.84 4.98
CA LEU A 234 1.22 4.37 3.77
C LEU A 234 1.57 3.55 2.52
N ALA A 235 2.79 3.03 2.42
CA ALA A 235 3.19 2.22 1.27
C ALA A 235 2.49 0.87 1.26
N GLU A 236 2.32 0.25 2.43
CA GLU A 236 1.56 -0.99 2.56
C GLU A 236 0.05 -0.77 2.41
N LEU A 237 -0.48 0.34 2.90
CA LEU A 237 -1.88 0.73 2.70
C LEU A 237 -2.19 0.99 1.22
N GLU A 238 -1.30 1.68 0.50
CA GLU A 238 -1.43 1.92 -0.95
C GLU A 238 -1.63 0.60 -1.71
N LYS A 239 -0.81 -0.43 -1.42
CA LYS A 239 -0.92 -1.77 -2.03
C LYS A 239 -2.24 -2.49 -1.72
N ILE A 240 -2.86 -2.21 -0.58
CA ILE A 240 -4.16 -2.79 -0.20
C ILE A 240 -5.30 -2.01 -0.86
N MET A 241 -5.19 -0.69 -0.96
CA MET A 241 -6.22 0.18 -1.53
C MET A 241 -6.29 0.06 -3.05
N ILE A 242 -5.15 0.00 -3.72
CA ILE A 242 -5.05 0.10 -5.17
C ILE A 242 -4.39 -1.17 -5.72
N ASN A 243 -5.12 -1.90 -6.56
CA ASN A 243 -4.61 -3.07 -7.26
C ASN A 243 -4.48 -2.79 -8.75
N CYS A 244 -3.29 -3.03 -9.30
CA CYS A 244 -3.05 -3.04 -10.74
C CYS A 244 -3.07 -4.48 -11.29
N PRO A 245 -4.07 -4.89 -12.10
CA PRO A 245 -4.05 -6.18 -12.78
C PRO A 245 -3.02 -6.18 -13.92
N CYS A 246 -2.53 -7.38 -14.28
CA CYS A 246 -1.50 -7.51 -15.32
C CYS A 246 -1.95 -6.99 -16.68
N GLY A 247 -1.34 -5.91 -17.14
CA GLY A 247 -1.66 -5.24 -18.41
C GLY A 247 -2.99 -4.47 -18.39
N GLY A 248 -3.55 -4.19 -17.21
CA GLY A 248 -4.79 -3.45 -17.06
C GLY A 248 -4.62 -2.15 -16.28
N LYS A 249 -5.76 -1.56 -15.96
CA LYS A 249 -5.89 -0.26 -15.28
C LYS A 249 -5.93 -0.43 -13.76
N ASN A 250 -5.34 0.51 -13.03
CA ASN A 250 -5.40 0.56 -11.58
C ASN A 250 -6.86 0.58 -11.11
N ARG A 251 -7.15 -0.22 -10.10
CA ARG A 251 -8.49 -0.34 -9.52
C ARG A 251 -8.43 -0.10 -8.03
N LEU A 252 -9.37 0.73 -7.55
CA LEU A 252 -9.66 0.87 -6.13
C LEU A 252 -10.38 -0.39 -5.61
N ASN A 253 -9.87 -0.95 -4.53
CA ASN A 253 -10.49 -2.05 -3.79
C ASN A 253 -11.59 -1.49 -2.86
N THR A 254 -12.77 -1.25 -3.42
CA THR A 254 -13.91 -0.65 -2.70
C THR A 254 -14.42 -1.52 -1.55
N GLU A 255 -14.09 -2.81 -1.57
CA GLU A 255 -14.35 -3.77 -0.51
C GLU A 255 -13.72 -3.36 0.83
N VAL A 256 -12.62 -2.61 0.82
CA VAL A 256 -11.97 -2.06 2.02
C VAL A 256 -12.95 -1.22 2.85
N PHE A 257 -13.72 -0.35 2.20
CA PHE A 257 -14.63 0.57 2.89
C PHE A 257 -15.76 -0.16 3.61
N ALA A 258 -16.21 -1.29 3.06
CA ALA A 258 -17.21 -2.13 3.71
C ALA A 258 -16.67 -2.83 4.97
N VAL A 259 -15.38 -3.18 4.98
CA VAL A 259 -14.71 -3.80 6.14
C VAL A 259 -14.48 -2.77 7.25
N VAL A 260 -13.88 -1.62 6.92
CA VAL A 260 -13.52 -0.61 7.93
C VAL A 260 -14.74 0.08 8.57
N LYS A 261 -15.88 0.11 7.88
CA LYS A 261 -17.15 0.60 8.45
C LYS A 261 -17.58 -0.20 9.69
N GLY A 262 -17.15 -1.44 9.82
CA GLY A 262 -17.41 -2.27 11.00
C GLY A 262 -16.39 -2.10 12.14
N TRP A 263 -15.39 -1.24 11.98
CA TRP A 263 -14.35 -1.04 12.99
C TRP A 263 -14.84 -0.18 14.16
N LYS A 264 -14.11 -0.23 15.28
CA LYS A 264 -14.39 0.65 16.41
C LYS A 264 -14.15 2.10 15.99
N LYS A 265 -14.93 3.04 16.54
CA LYS A 265 -14.85 4.48 16.20
C LYS A 265 -13.41 5.02 16.20
N LYS A 266 -12.60 4.68 17.21
CA LYS A 266 -11.19 5.10 17.27
C LYS A 266 -10.34 4.52 16.14
N GLU A 267 -10.49 3.22 15.85
CA GLU A 267 -9.75 2.55 14.78
C GLU A 267 -10.14 3.09 13.40
N LEU A 268 -11.43 3.34 13.18
CA LEU A 268 -11.94 3.96 11.95
C LEU A 268 -11.43 5.40 11.80
N SER A 269 -11.40 6.18 12.89
CA SER A 269 -10.83 7.54 12.88
C SER A 269 -9.33 7.53 12.53
N ASP A 270 -8.56 6.60 13.11
CA ASP A 270 -7.13 6.46 12.80
C ASP A 270 -6.93 6.07 11.33
N PHE A 271 -7.74 5.13 10.81
CA PHE A 271 -7.74 4.74 9.40
C PHE A 271 -8.09 5.90 8.48
N SER A 272 -9.14 6.66 8.82
CA SER A 272 -9.61 7.84 8.09
C SER A 272 -8.50 8.87 7.93
N PHE A 273 -7.74 9.12 9.00
CA PHE A 273 -6.56 10.00 8.95
C PHE A 273 -5.47 9.46 8.01
N ARG A 274 -5.17 8.15 8.06
CA ARG A 274 -4.18 7.53 7.15
C ARG A 274 -4.60 7.59 5.69
N ILE A 275 -5.90 7.51 5.38
CA ILE A 275 -6.39 7.68 4.01
C ILE A 275 -6.19 9.12 3.54
N GLN A 276 -6.42 10.13 4.38
CA GLN A 276 -6.13 11.52 4.00
C GLN A 276 -4.64 11.70 3.69
N GLU A 277 -3.75 11.19 4.55
CA GLU A 277 -2.29 11.21 4.31
C GLU A 277 -1.89 10.49 3.02
N LEU A 278 -2.51 9.34 2.72
CA LEU A 278 -2.28 8.61 1.49
C LEU A 278 -2.71 9.43 0.27
N MET A 279 -3.89 10.05 0.31
CA MET A 279 -4.39 10.90 -0.78
C MET A 279 -3.42 12.06 -1.06
N TYR A 280 -2.97 12.78 -0.02
CA TYR A 280 -1.97 13.84 -0.16
C TYR A 280 -0.65 13.33 -0.73
N THR A 281 -0.20 12.15 -0.29
CA THR A 281 1.05 11.54 -0.77
C THR A 281 0.95 11.21 -2.26
N LEU A 282 -0.17 10.65 -2.71
CA LEU A 282 -0.40 10.32 -4.12
C LEU A 282 -0.47 11.57 -5.00
N ILE A 283 -1.21 12.60 -4.56
CA ILE A 283 -1.27 13.90 -5.26
C ILE A 283 0.14 14.49 -5.42
N LYS A 284 0.91 14.52 -4.32
CA LYS A 284 2.28 15.03 -4.34
C LYS A 284 3.21 14.22 -5.25
N LYS A 285 3.08 12.89 -5.29
CA LYS A 285 3.83 12.04 -6.24
C LYS A 285 3.48 12.41 -7.69
N GLU A 286 2.20 12.64 -7.98
CA GLU A 286 1.73 13.05 -9.30
C GLU A 286 2.26 14.42 -9.71
N GLU A 287 2.16 15.43 -8.85
CA GLU A 287 2.68 16.78 -9.08
C GLU A 287 4.20 16.80 -9.32
N GLN A 288 4.93 15.86 -8.71
CA GLN A 288 6.37 15.70 -8.91
C GLN A 288 6.74 14.87 -10.15
N GLY A 289 5.76 14.37 -10.91
CA GLY A 289 5.99 13.47 -12.05
C GLY A 289 6.55 12.09 -11.64
N LYS A 290 6.33 11.68 -10.39
CA LYS A 290 6.81 10.41 -9.81
C LYS A 290 5.70 9.37 -9.60
N SER A 291 4.47 9.69 -10.00
CA SER A 291 3.35 8.75 -9.91
C SER A 291 3.49 7.67 -10.97
N GLU A 292 3.28 6.41 -10.57
CA GLU A 292 3.15 5.27 -11.48
C GLU A 292 1.74 5.19 -12.11
N ILE A 293 0.78 5.91 -11.54
CA ILE A 293 -0.61 6.02 -12.00
C ILE A 293 -0.76 7.31 -12.80
N ASP A 294 -1.35 7.23 -13.99
CA ASP A 294 -1.62 8.42 -14.81
C ASP A 294 -2.65 9.35 -14.14
N PHE A 295 -2.59 10.65 -14.46
CA PHE A 295 -3.40 11.66 -13.78
C PHE A 295 -4.93 11.41 -13.87
N PRO A 296 -5.53 11.13 -15.05
CA PRO A 296 -6.95 10.81 -15.13
C PRO A 296 -7.37 9.61 -14.28
N GLU A 297 -6.56 8.55 -14.28
CA GLU A 297 -6.81 7.34 -13.49
C GLU A 297 -6.65 7.60 -11.99
N LEU A 298 -5.61 8.32 -11.59
CA LEU A 298 -5.40 8.69 -10.19
C LEU A 298 -6.53 9.57 -9.68
N THR A 299 -6.96 10.56 -10.45
CA THR A 299 -8.08 11.45 -10.08
C THR A 299 -9.36 10.66 -9.85
N LYS A 300 -9.61 9.64 -10.69
CA LYS A 300 -10.75 8.74 -10.50
C LYS A 300 -10.64 7.97 -9.20
N ILE A 301 -9.49 7.36 -8.92
CA ILE A 301 -9.25 6.58 -7.70
C ILE A 301 -9.42 7.45 -6.45
N LEU A 302 -8.86 8.67 -6.45
CA LEU A 302 -8.98 9.60 -5.34
C LEU A 302 -10.42 10.07 -5.12
N SER A 303 -11.17 10.31 -6.21
CA SER A 303 -12.58 10.71 -6.14
C SER A 303 -13.46 9.60 -5.58
N GLU A 304 -13.25 8.36 -6.03
CA GLU A 304 -13.96 7.19 -5.49
C GLU A 304 -13.56 6.94 -4.03
N THR A 305 -12.30 7.14 -3.67
CA THR A 305 -11.81 7.04 -2.28
C THR A 305 -12.51 8.05 -1.39
N ALA A 306 -12.55 9.33 -1.79
CA ALA A 306 -13.23 10.39 -1.06
C ALA A 306 -14.72 10.08 -0.90
N TYR A 307 -15.40 9.69 -1.98
CA TYR A 307 -16.80 9.30 -1.98
C TYR A 307 -17.10 8.18 -0.97
N HIS A 308 -16.32 7.11 -1.00
CA HIS A 308 -16.55 5.98 -0.11
C HIS A 308 -16.21 6.30 1.35
N MET A 309 -15.11 7.02 1.60
CA MET A 309 -14.73 7.41 2.95
C MET A 309 -15.74 8.37 3.60
N SER A 310 -16.27 9.34 2.84
CA SER A 310 -17.35 10.21 3.32
C SER A 310 -18.58 9.43 3.78
N LYS A 311 -18.75 8.17 3.38
CA LYS A 311 -19.90 7.30 3.75
C LYS A 311 -19.59 6.25 4.81
N THR A 312 -18.37 6.24 5.35
CA THR A 312 -17.97 5.28 6.38
C THR A 312 -18.56 5.65 7.73
N ASP A 313 -18.51 6.91 8.13
CA ASP A 313 -19.20 7.47 9.30
C ASP A 313 -19.58 8.95 9.10
N GLU A 314 -20.40 9.49 10.01
CA GLU A 314 -20.86 10.89 9.96
C GLU A 314 -19.71 11.90 10.15
N ASP A 315 -18.71 11.54 10.96
CA ASP A 315 -17.56 12.42 11.26
C ASP A 315 -16.63 12.59 10.05
N SER A 316 -16.65 11.63 9.11
CA SER A 316 -15.85 11.61 7.89
C SER A 316 -16.47 12.34 6.70
N TYR A 317 -17.77 12.66 6.76
CA TYR A 317 -18.55 13.12 5.60
C TYR A 317 -17.90 14.28 4.83
N TYR A 318 -17.35 15.25 5.57
CA TYR A 318 -16.80 16.51 5.02
C TYR A 318 -15.27 16.54 4.88
N ASN A 319 -14.57 15.44 5.16
CA ASN A 319 -13.11 15.49 5.35
C ASN A 319 -12.30 15.22 4.08
N PHE A 320 -12.87 14.57 3.07
CA PHE A 320 -12.08 14.03 1.95
C PHE A 320 -12.12 14.86 0.68
N PHE A 321 -13.30 15.33 0.26
CA PHE A 321 -13.41 16.13 -0.97
C PHE A 321 -12.69 17.49 -0.94
N PRO A 322 -12.53 18.18 0.22
CA PRO A 322 -11.68 19.37 0.28
C PRO A 322 -10.26 19.13 -0.23
N ILE A 323 -9.68 17.94 0.01
CA ILE A 323 -8.33 17.58 -0.46
C ILE A 323 -8.20 17.74 -1.98
N LEU A 324 -9.24 17.32 -2.73
CA LEU A 324 -9.25 17.39 -4.20
C LEU A 324 -9.71 18.75 -4.72
N ASN A 325 -10.60 19.41 -3.98
CA ASN A 325 -11.15 20.71 -4.37
C ASN A 325 -10.11 21.84 -4.25
N LEU A 326 -9.11 21.72 -3.37
CA LEU A 326 -8.03 22.69 -3.22
C LEU A 326 -7.17 22.85 -4.49
N THR A 327 -7.12 21.83 -5.35
CA THR A 327 -6.31 21.86 -6.57
C THR A 327 -7.22 21.93 -7.80
N GLU A 328 -7.19 23.05 -8.53
CA GLU A 328 -8.03 23.33 -9.70
C GLU A 328 -8.01 22.20 -10.73
N LYS A 329 -6.83 21.67 -11.05
CA LYS A 329 -6.63 20.56 -11.98
C LYS A 329 -7.47 19.32 -11.65
N TYR A 330 -7.57 18.93 -10.38
CA TYR A 330 -8.33 17.75 -9.95
C TYR A 330 -9.85 18.03 -10.04
N ARG A 331 -10.29 19.20 -9.59
CA ARG A 331 -11.68 19.66 -9.74
C ARG A 331 -12.14 19.62 -11.20
N GLU A 332 -11.37 20.25 -12.10
CA GLU A 332 -11.71 20.33 -13.52
C GLU A 332 -11.82 18.94 -14.16
N GLU A 333 -10.90 18.03 -13.85
CA GLU A 333 -10.95 16.66 -14.39
C GLU A 333 -12.20 15.91 -13.89
N ILE A 334 -12.55 16.03 -12.61
CA ILE A 334 -13.75 15.39 -12.04
C ILE A 334 -15.02 15.92 -12.71
N GLU A 335 -15.16 17.24 -12.83
CA GLU A 335 -16.32 17.90 -13.45
C GLU A 335 -16.41 17.58 -14.94
N LYS A 336 -15.28 17.67 -15.67
CA LYS A 336 -15.18 17.32 -17.09
C LYS A 336 -15.53 15.87 -17.38
N LYS A 337 -15.20 14.95 -16.47
CA LYS A 337 -15.58 13.53 -16.55
C LYS A 337 -17.00 13.26 -16.04
N ASN A 338 -17.79 14.30 -15.78
CA ASN A 338 -19.15 14.20 -15.26
C ASN A 338 -19.21 13.30 -14.02
N PHE A 339 -18.30 13.50 -13.07
CA PHE A 339 -18.22 12.73 -11.83
C PHE A 339 -18.13 11.21 -12.09
N TYR A 340 -17.46 10.83 -13.17
CA TYR A 340 -17.32 9.45 -13.66
C TYR A 340 -18.67 8.73 -13.86
N ASN A 341 -19.71 9.49 -14.22
CA ASN A 341 -21.10 9.03 -14.38
C ASN A 341 -21.72 8.46 -13.09
N ASN A 342 -21.25 8.92 -11.92
CA ASN A 342 -21.83 8.57 -10.63
C ASN A 342 -22.61 9.77 -10.06
N PRO A 343 -23.96 9.81 -10.17
CA PRO A 343 -24.76 10.93 -9.70
C PRO A 343 -24.71 11.11 -8.17
N ASP A 344 -24.48 10.03 -7.44
CA ASP A 344 -24.34 10.10 -5.99
C ASP A 344 -22.99 10.68 -5.57
N LEU A 345 -21.92 10.40 -6.33
CA LEU A 345 -20.63 11.08 -6.16
C LEU A 345 -20.78 12.58 -6.39
N LYS A 346 -21.47 12.99 -7.46
CA LYS A 346 -21.76 14.41 -7.71
C LYS A 346 -22.47 15.06 -6.52
N ARG A 347 -23.50 14.40 -5.99
CA ARG A 347 -24.25 14.90 -4.82
C ARG A 347 -23.34 15.10 -3.61
N VAL A 348 -22.58 14.08 -3.22
CA VAL A 348 -21.67 14.18 -2.06
C VAL A 348 -20.59 15.22 -2.32
N TRP A 349 -20.03 15.30 -3.53
CA TRP A 349 -19.09 16.35 -3.93
C TRP A 349 -19.67 17.75 -3.70
N ASP A 350 -20.86 18.03 -4.25
CA ASP A 350 -21.48 19.35 -4.14
C ASP A 350 -21.75 19.75 -2.68
N GLU A 351 -22.13 18.78 -1.84
CA GLU A 351 -22.39 19.01 -0.41
C GLU A 351 -21.11 19.22 0.43
N THR A 352 -19.96 18.70 0.00
CA THR A 352 -18.79 18.54 0.89
C THR A 352 -17.48 19.14 0.37
N LYS A 353 -17.40 19.55 -0.90
CA LYS A 353 -16.16 20.03 -1.55
C LYS A 353 -15.49 21.21 -0.85
N THR A 354 -16.23 22.03 -0.13
CA THR A 354 -15.69 23.19 0.63
C THR A 354 -15.33 22.87 2.08
N GLY A 355 -15.67 21.68 2.58
CA GLY A 355 -15.54 21.32 3.99
C GLY A 355 -16.61 21.96 4.88
N GLY A 356 -16.67 21.51 6.14
CA GLY A 356 -17.61 22.00 7.16
C GLY A 356 -19.03 21.39 7.08
N ARG A 357 -19.73 21.25 8.22
CA ARG A 357 -21.13 20.77 8.22
C ARG A 357 -22.05 21.83 7.64
N TRP A 358 -22.51 21.63 6.40
CA TRP A 358 -23.56 22.45 5.81
C TRP A 358 -24.85 22.34 6.65
N ARG A 359 -25.30 23.44 7.24
CA ARG A 359 -26.60 23.52 7.92
C ARG A 359 -27.58 24.28 7.01
N PRO A 360 -28.86 23.87 6.93
CA PRO A 360 -29.87 24.64 6.21
C PRO A 360 -29.85 26.10 6.68
N GLY A 361 -29.58 27.04 5.76
CA GLY A 361 -29.47 28.48 6.04
C GLY A 361 -28.05 29.05 6.07
N MET A 362 -27.00 28.24 5.87
CA MET A 362 -25.67 28.78 5.53
C MET A 362 -25.66 29.12 4.03
N GLU A 363 -25.38 30.37 3.66
CA GLU A 363 -25.12 30.71 2.25
C GLU A 363 -23.93 29.91 1.75
N GLU A 364 -24.01 29.47 0.49
CA GLU A 364 -22.90 28.90 -0.23
C GLU A 364 -21.77 29.93 -0.15
N ALA A 365 -20.73 29.64 0.63
CA ALA A 365 -19.42 30.26 0.48
C ALA A 365 -18.85 29.79 -0.86
N SER A 366 -19.56 30.19 -1.92
CA SER A 366 -19.02 30.46 -3.22
C SER A 366 -17.68 31.14 -2.98
N LEU A 367 -16.68 30.69 -3.73
CA LEU A 367 -15.55 31.55 -4.03
C LEU A 367 -16.13 32.89 -4.50
N LYS A 368 -16.34 33.84 -3.57
CA LYS A 368 -16.11 35.22 -3.90
C LYS A 368 -14.68 35.19 -4.40
N ARG A 369 -14.51 35.35 -5.71
CA ARG A 369 -13.24 35.83 -6.25
C ARG A 369 -12.84 36.97 -5.32
N GLU A 370 -11.80 36.79 -4.52
CA GLU A 370 -11.18 37.89 -3.81
C GLU A 370 -10.87 38.91 -4.90
N THR A 371 -11.70 39.96 -4.98
CA THR A 371 -11.36 41.12 -5.78
C THR A 371 -10.24 41.78 -5.01
N LEU A 372 -9.01 41.32 -5.26
CA LEU A 372 -7.82 41.96 -4.77
C LEU A 372 -7.80 43.36 -5.38
N GLU A 373 -7.84 44.36 -4.52
CA GLU A 373 -7.69 45.76 -4.91
C GLU A 373 -6.23 46.16 -4.71
N THR A 374 -5.70 46.91 -5.66
CA THR A 374 -4.39 47.54 -5.50
C THR A 374 -4.53 48.81 -4.68
N ILE A 375 -3.99 48.81 -3.46
CA ILE A 375 -3.93 49.98 -2.58
C ILE A 375 -2.51 50.56 -2.54
N ILE A 376 -2.42 51.86 -2.26
CA ILE A 376 -1.17 52.57 -2.03
C ILE A 376 -1.17 53.03 -0.57
N LEU A 377 -0.30 52.45 0.24
CA LEU A 377 -0.20 52.69 1.67
C LEU A 377 1.01 53.60 1.96
N TYR A 378 0.76 54.75 2.58
CA TYR A 378 1.80 55.71 2.94
C TYR A 378 2.21 55.56 4.40
N PRO A 379 3.50 55.65 4.77
CA PRO A 379 3.92 55.58 6.16
C PRO A 379 3.57 56.85 6.96
N ARG A 380 3.29 57.98 6.29
CA ARG A 380 2.81 59.24 6.87
C ARG A 380 1.65 59.80 6.05
N PRO A 381 0.75 60.62 6.62
CA PRO A 381 -0.37 61.23 5.90
C PRO A 381 0.10 62.40 5.01
N ASP A 382 1.10 62.16 4.18
CA ASP A 382 1.70 63.11 3.25
C ASP A 382 2.16 62.38 1.97
N PHE A 383 2.07 63.07 0.83
CA PHE A 383 2.51 62.53 -0.47
C PHE A 383 4.03 62.57 -0.68
N SER A 384 4.80 63.09 0.28
CA SER A 384 6.27 63.14 0.19
C SER A 384 6.94 61.86 0.70
N SER A 385 6.19 61.03 1.43
CA SER A 385 6.65 59.75 1.93
C SER A 385 6.64 58.67 0.84
N THR A 386 7.61 57.77 0.85
CA THR A 386 7.70 56.65 -0.10
C THR A 386 6.58 55.64 0.20
N PRO A 387 5.57 55.50 -0.68
CA PRO A 387 4.47 54.59 -0.40
C PRO A 387 4.82 53.15 -0.75
N LYS A 388 4.03 52.22 -0.20
CA LYS A 388 4.06 50.81 -0.56
C LYS A 388 2.75 50.44 -1.29
N GLN A 389 2.89 49.89 -2.48
CA GLN A 389 1.76 49.34 -3.24
C GLN A 389 1.52 47.89 -2.81
N LEU A 390 0.26 47.53 -2.57
CA LEU A 390 -0.16 46.21 -2.11
C LEU A 390 -1.38 45.77 -2.90
N GLU A 391 -1.46 44.48 -3.25
CA GLU A 391 -2.70 43.84 -3.68
C GLU A 391 -3.30 43.11 -2.49
N ILE A 392 -4.53 43.48 -2.12
CA ILE A 392 -5.17 43.01 -0.89
C ILE A 392 -6.69 42.95 -1.06
N SER A 393 -7.35 42.02 -0.36
CA SER A 393 -8.81 41.99 -0.27
C SER A 393 -9.32 43.21 0.50
N SER A 394 -10.40 43.83 0.05
CA SER A 394 -11.03 44.95 0.78
C SER A 394 -11.54 44.54 2.17
N GLU A 395 -11.80 43.24 2.38
CA GLU A 395 -12.18 42.67 3.67
C GLU A 395 -11.02 42.63 4.69
N ASP A 396 -9.75 42.72 4.24
CA ASP A 396 -8.56 42.69 5.09
C ASP A 396 -8.06 44.09 5.52
N ILE A 397 -8.76 45.16 5.11
CA ILE A 397 -8.42 46.54 5.47
C ILE A 397 -9.24 46.95 6.71
N GLU A 398 -8.57 47.03 7.86
CA GLU A 398 -9.17 47.51 9.10
C GLU A 398 -8.94 49.02 9.25
N TYR A 399 -10.00 49.81 9.24
CA TYR A 399 -9.94 51.26 9.43
C TYR A 399 -9.84 51.59 10.93
N LEU A 400 -8.71 52.19 11.34
CA LEU A 400 -8.42 52.44 12.76
C LEU A 400 -8.86 53.84 13.20
N HIS A 401 -8.37 54.89 12.53
CA HIS A 401 -8.75 56.28 12.80
C HIS A 401 -8.39 57.17 11.61
N LYS A 402 -8.74 58.46 11.68
CA LYS A 402 -8.49 59.43 10.60
C LYS A 402 -7.55 60.54 11.06
N VAL A 403 -6.59 60.90 10.21
CA VAL A 403 -5.69 62.05 10.43
C VAL A 403 -5.89 63.03 9.27
N SER A 404 -6.53 64.16 9.55
CA SER A 404 -7.03 65.08 8.53
C SER A 404 -7.96 64.35 7.54
N ASP A 405 -7.62 64.32 6.25
CA ASP A 405 -8.39 63.61 5.22
C ASP A 405 -7.86 62.19 4.93
N TRP A 406 -6.83 61.72 5.64
CA TRP A 406 -6.21 60.41 5.41
C TRP A 406 -6.75 59.35 6.37
N ASP A 407 -7.04 58.17 5.84
CA ASP A 407 -7.52 57.04 6.65
C ASP A 407 -6.32 56.21 7.12
N PHE A 408 -6.11 56.11 8.43
CA PHE A 408 -5.11 55.22 9.02
C PHE A 408 -5.70 53.83 9.14
N VAL A 409 -5.09 52.88 8.43
CA VAL A 409 -5.58 51.51 8.30
C VAL A 409 -4.55 50.50 8.76
N ARG A 410 -5.02 49.35 9.23
CA ARG A 410 -4.24 48.14 9.42
C ARG A 410 -4.58 47.17 8.31
N VAL A 411 -3.54 46.58 7.76
CA VAL A 411 -3.59 45.47 6.79
C VAL A 411 -2.70 44.34 7.32
N PRO A 412 -2.75 43.10 6.81
CA PRO A 412 -1.94 42.01 7.31
C PRO A 412 -0.46 42.40 7.42
N HIS A 413 0.06 42.32 8.65
CA HIS A 413 1.45 42.59 9.01
C HIS A 413 1.94 44.05 8.87
N MET A 414 1.07 45.04 8.63
CA MET A 414 1.47 46.46 8.64
C MET A 414 0.34 47.45 8.88
N VAL A 415 0.72 48.70 9.16
CA VAL A 415 -0.19 49.84 9.28
C VAL A 415 0.29 50.99 8.41
N GLY A 416 -0.62 51.85 7.99
CA GLY A 416 -0.27 53.05 7.24
C GLY A 416 -1.49 53.86 6.83
N TYR A 417 -1.30 54.84 5.97
CA TYR A 417 -2.30 55.82 5.60
C TYR A 417 -2.75 55.64 4.14
N LEU A 418 -4.05 55.63 3.93
CA LEU A 418 -4.67 55.70 2.60
C LEU A 418 -4.96 57.17 2.26
N ALA A 419 -4.58 57.56 1.04
CA ALA A 419 -4.79 58.91 0.55
C ALA A 419 -6.29 59.19 0.29
N PRO A 420 -6.78 60.42 0.55
CA PRO A 420 -8.15 60.79 0.21
C PRO A 420 -8.38 60.73 -1.31
N LYS A 421 -9.55 60.26 -1.72
CA LYS A 421 -9.96 60.19 -3.14
C LYS A 421 -9.96 61.54 -3.85
N ASN A 422 -10.01 62.66 -3.12
CA ASN A 422 -9.88 64.02 -3.63
C ASN A 422 -8.98 64.85 -2.69
N PRO A 423 -7.66 64.96 -2.94
CA PRO A 423 -6.75 65.67 -2.04
C PRO A 423 -6.98 67.19 -2.10
N LYS A 424 -7.49 67.78 -1.00
CA LYS A 424 -7.41 69.23 -0.79
C LYS A 424 -5.97 69.57 -0.37
N LYS A 425 -5.31 70.45 -1.11
CA LYS A 425 -3.98 70.98 -0.73
C LYS A 425 -4.13 71.85 0.52
N HIS A 426 -3.92 71.26 1.70
CA HIS A 426 -3.63 72.02 2.91
C HIS A 426 -2.18 71.76 3.32
N SER A 427 -1.34 72.78 3.19
CA SER A 427 0.03 72.80 3.67
C SER A 427 0.04 72.92 5.19
N PHE A 428 0.50 71.88 5.90
CA PHE A 428 0.78 71.96 7.32
C PHE A 428 2.18 72.54 7.54
N LEU A 429 2.25 73.87 7.59
CA LEU A 429 3.28 74.60 8.33
C LEU A 429 2.58 75.70 9.11
N VAL A 430 2.12 75.41 10.33
CA VAL A 430 2.05 76.38 11.43
C VAL A 430 2.22 75.61 12.75
N GLU A 431 3.04 76.23 13.60
CA GLU A 431 3.58 75.85 14.90
C GLU A 431 2.54 75.70 16.03
N GLU A 432 2.95 74.93 17.06
CA GLU A 432 2.63 75.02 18.51
C GLU A 432 1.15 75.07 18.96
N ASP A 433 0.67 74.18 19.84
CA ASP A 433 1.02 74.18 21.26
C ASP A 433 0.99 72.77 21.89
N PHE A 434 2.11 72.38 22.49
CA PHE A 434 2.16 71.27 23.45
C PHE A 434 1.62 71.75 24.79
N THR A 435 0.44 71.26 25.19
CA THR A 435 0.04 71.23 26.60
C THR A 435 0.07 69.79 27.10
N LEU A 436 1.14 69.46 27.82
CA LEU A 436 1.27 68.24 28.62
C LEU A 436 0.23 68.27 29.74
N LYS A 437 -0.72 67.31 29.74
CA LYS A 437 -1.44 66.92 30.94
C LYS A 437 -0.91 65.56 31.39
N GLU A 438 -0.29 65.58 32.57
CA GLU A 438 0.26 64.43 33.28
C GLU A 438 -0.80 63.36 33.51
N GLU A 439 -0.61 62.17 32.94
CA GLU A 439 -1.22 60.94 33.44
C GLU A 439 -0.13 60.06 34.04
N LYS A 440 -0.21 59.85 35.35
CA LYS A 440 0.70 59.01 36.13
C LYS A 440 0.73 57.59 35.59
N GLY A 441 1.94 57.11 35.29
CA GLY A 441 2.18 55.79 34.77
C GLY A 441 1.89 54.69 35.79
N PHE A 442 1.53 53.52 35.25
CA PHE A 442 1.19 52.27 35.96
C PHE A 442 2.16 51.85 37.09
N TRP A 443 3.42 52.31 37.06
CA TRP A 443 4.44 51.98 38.08
C TRP A 443 4.38 52.86 39.35
N ASP A 444 3.72 54.02 39.32
CA ASP A 444 3.53 54.88 40.50
C ASP A 444 2.42 54.37 41.45
N LYS A 445 1.72 53.28 41.08
CA LYS A 445 0.65 52.65 41.89
C LYS A 445 1.06 51.34 42.57
N LEU A 446 2.32 50.91 42.45
CA LEU A 446 2.78 49.63 42.98
C LEU A 446 3.82 49.73 44.12
N PHE A 447 4.37 50.91 44.41
CA PHE A 447 5.25 51.13 45.57
C PHE A 447 5.09 52.53 46.22
N GLY A 448 3.83 52.94 46.46
CA GLY A 448 3.50 54.15 47.23
C GLY A 448 2.07 54.13 47.74
#